data_AF-A0AAN6VJ44-F1
#
_entry.id   AF-A0AAN6VJ44-F1
#
_cell.length_a   1.000
_cell.length_b   1.000
_cell.length_c   1.000
_cell.angle_alpha   90.00
_cell.angle_beta   90.00
_cell.angle_gamma   90.00
#
_symmetry.space_group_name_H-M   'P 1'
#
loop_
_entity.id
_entity.type
_entity.pdbx_description
1 polymer ?
#
loop_
_entity_poly.entity_id
_entity_poly.type
_entity_poly.pdbx_seq_one_letter_code
_entity_poly.pdbx_strand_id
1 'polypeptide(L)'
;MRGTLIFAGSSCPDITDKICQNLGMARADAELTQFSNGETSVRILTSVREKDVFVVQSGSPKINDTIMELLIMISACKGGSANKITAVLPYFPYSRQSKKKSHRGAITARMLANLLGVAGVKHVVTVDLHASQMQGFFKCPVDNLHAEPLIARWIRRNVARWQEAVVVSKNAGGTKRVTSLADALKLNFGMVTTDKKRGPSMSASMIAYPLDGIERQPVLDPISNQVRNNSSEPENGYPATDSGRSQDSRTAADAQGSPRMRANGTHSRNSANHKSPPKRSQTTLSQSSVIDELDEEEADALEYNDQRAHEVTHGRLVQGHIVPDDFPSPATSVADTSVPDDDLMTMSHASSFFAPQPHALGGSGDVGASSDEEDDILKDPKVEHTITLVGDVKGRSVFIVDDMIDKPGSWIAAAETVVKRGRASKVYCIATHGVFGGDCLEQMQACDCIDTIVVTNSYPIPEHKSRNASKLVVLDLSFLLAEAIRRNHYGESMSPLFQHLMD
;
A
#
# COMPACT_ATOMS: atom_id res chain seq x y z
N MET A 1 -16.07 8.76 -30.01
CA MET A 1 -14.96 9.64 -30.45
C MET A 1 -14.43 9.20 -31.82
N ARG A 2 -13.65 10.03 -32.54
CA ARG A 2 -13.07 9.67 -33.85
C ARG A 2 -11.63 9.15 -33.67
N GLY A 3 -11.28 8.06 -34.36
CA GLY A 3 -9.93 7.47 -34.30
C GLY A 3 -9.66 6.57 -33.08
N THR A 4 -10.66 6.39 -32.22
CA THR A 4 -10.60 5.49 -31.05
C THR A 4 -11.12 4.09 -31.41
N LEU A 5 -10.54 3.04 -30.83
CA LEU A 5 -11.10 1.68 -30.79
C LEU A 5 -11.08 1.17 -29.35
N ILE A 6 -12.11 0.41 -28.97
CA ILE A 6 -12.24 -0.19 -27.63
C ILE A 6 -12.47 -1.70 -27.80
N PHE A 7 -11.55 -2.51 -27.31
CA PHE A 7 -11.65 -3.98 -27.33
C PHE A 7 -11.98 -4.50 -25.93
N ALA A 8 -12.86 -5.51 -25.86
CA ALA A 8 -13.10 -6.29 -24.65
C ALA A 8 -12.20 -7.54 -24.64
N GLY A 9 -11.59 -7.85 -23.50
CA GLY A 9 -11.09 -9.18 -23.20
C GLY A 9 -12.19 -10.08 -22.63
N SER A 10 -11.95 -11.39 -22.58
CA SER A 10 -12.93 -12.42 -22.22
C SER A 10 -13.44 -12.34 -20.78
N SER A 11 -12.73 -11.66 -19.87
CA SER A 11 -13.19 -11.48 -18.49
C SER A 11 -14.32 -10.47 -18.34
N CYS A 12 -14.47 -9.51 -19.25
CA CYS A 12 -15.30 -8.32 -19.00
C CYS A 12 -16.02 -7.75 -20.25
N PRO A 13 -16.74 -8.57 -21.04
CA PRO A 13 -17.53 -8.06 -22.17
C PRO A 13 -18.61 -7.06 -21.72
N ASP A 14 -19.43 -7.41 -20.71
CA ASP A 14 -20.61 -6.63 -20.32
C ASP A 14 -20.31 -5.20 -19.88
N ILE A 15 -19.24 -5.00 -19.09
CA ILE A 15 -18.81 -3.65 -18.68
C ILE A 15 -18.21 -2.88 -19.87
N THR A 16 -17.55 -3.57 -20.81
CA THR A 16 -17.00 -2.95 -22.01
C THR A 16 -18.09 -2.50 -22.97
N ASP A 17 -19.15 -3.30 -23.13
CA ASP A 17 -20.32 -2.93 -23.92
C ASP A 17 -21.05 -1.74 -23.30
N LYS A 18 -21.20 -1.69 -21.97
CA LYS A 18 -21.72 -0.50 -21.26
C LYS A 18 -20.83 0.74 -21.39
N ILE A 19 -19.50 0.59 -21.32
CA ILE A 19 -18.54 1.68 -21.58
C ILE A 19 -18.74 2.22 -23.00
N CYS A 20 -18.89 1.33 -23.99
CA CYS A 20 -19.14 1.72 -25.38
C CYS A 20 -20.50 2.43 -25.54
N GLN A 21 -21.56 1.95 -24.89
CA GLN A 21 -22.88 2.61 -24.85
C GLN A 21 -22.79 4.03 -24.27
N ASN A 22 -22.13 4.21 -23.12
CA ASN A 22 -21.91 5.52 -22.48
C ASN A 22 -21.11 6.50 -23.38
N LEU A 23 -20.28 5.98 -24.29
CA LEU A 23 -19.49 6.78 -25.25
C LEU A 23 -20.18 6.99 -26.61
N GLY A 24 -21.37 6.41 -26.82
CA GLY A 24 -22.05 6.43 -28.13
C GLY A 24 -21.26 5.69 -29.21
N MET A 25 -20.64 4.56 -28.86
CA MET A 25 -19.77 3.76 -29.73
C MET A 25 -20.14 2.27 -29.69
N ALA A 26 -19.67 1.52 -30.68
CA ALA A 26 -19.61 0.06 -30.63
C ALA A 26 -18.23 -0.40 -30.14
N ARG A 27 -18.13 -1.61 -29.58
CA ARG A 27 -16.85 -2.28 -29.37
C ARG A 27 -16.20 -2.62 -30.72
N ALA A 28 -14.88 -2.71 -30.74
CA ALA A 28 -14.10 -3.15 -31.90
C ALA A 28 -13.98 -4.67 -31.92
N ASP A 29 -14.08 -5.27 -33.12
CA ASP A 29 -14.13 -6.72 -33.26
C ASP A 29 -12.75 -7.37 -33.07
N ALA A 30 -12.69 -8.32 -32.14
CA ALA A 30 -11.59 -9.25 -31.93
C ALA A 30 -12.13 -10.64 -31.61
N GLU A 31 -11.42 -11.65 -32.06
CA GLU A 31 -11.70 -13.06 -31.83
C GLU A 31 -10.73 -13.60 -30.78
N LEU A 32 -11.27 -14.13 -29.69
CA LEU A 32 -10.55 -14.63 -28.53
C LEU A 32 -10.86 -16.12 -28.40
N THR A 33 -9.85 -16.97 -28.51
CA THR A 33 -10.00 -18.44 -28.52
C THR A 33 -8.86 -19.10 -27.74
N GLN A 34 -9.05 -20.38 -27.38
CA GLN A 34 -8.03 -21.19 -26.73
C GLN A 34 -7.82 -22.46 -27.58
N PHE A 35 -6.58 -22.75 -27.96
CA PHE A 35 -6.23 -24.00 -28.65
C PHE A 35 -6.43 -25.20 -27.73
N SER A 36 -6.55 -26.40 -28.31
CA SER A 36 -6.83 -27.64 -27.55
C SER A 36 -5.74 -28.03 -26.53
N ASN A 37 -4.55 -27.42 -26.61
CA ASN A 37 -3.46 -27.58 -25.64
C ASN A 37 -3.44 -26.50 -24.53
N GLY A 38 -4.38 -25.55 -24.54
CA GLY A 38 -4.48 -24.46 -23.57
C GLY A 38 -3.87 -23.12 -24.00
N GLU A 39 -3.19 -23.04 -25.15
CA GLU A 39 -2.61 -21.78 -25.62
C GLU A 39 -3.69 -20.76 -26.05
N THR A 40 -3.57 -19.52 -25.58
CA THR A 40 -4.47 -18.42 -25.94
C THR A 40 -4.18 -17.90 -27.34
N SER A 41 -5.22 -17.77 -28.17
CA SER A 41 -5.17 -17.26 -29.53
C SER A 41 -6.06 -16.01 -29.66
N VAL A 42 -5.49 -14.95 -30.22
CA VAL A 42 -6.13 -13.63 -30.37
C VAL A 42 -5.99 -13.16 -31.80
N ARG A 43 -7.11 -12.84 -32.45
CA ARG A 43 -7.14 -12.25 -33.80
C ARG A 43 -7.94 -10.95 -33.79
N ILE A 44 -7.24 -9.83 -33.96
CA ILE A 44 -7.86 -8.50 -34.11
C ILE A 44 -8.47 -8.41 -35.53
N LEU A 45 -9.77 -8.15 -35.62
CA LEU A 45 -10.51 -8.16 -36.91
C LEU A 45 -10.65 -6.77 -37.53
N THR A 46 -10.45 -5.71 -36.75
CA THR A 46 -10.51 -4.30 -37.20
C THR A 46 -9.11 -3.70 -37.39
N SER A 47 -8.92 -2.86 -38.41
CA SER A 47 -7.64 -2.16 -38.61
C SER A 47 -7.36 -1.11 -37.51
N VAL A 48 -6.36 -1.39 -36.68
CA VAL A 48 -5.91 -0.53 -35.58
C VAL A 48 -4.89 0.54 -35.98
N ARG A 49 -4.47 0.60 -37.26
CA ARG A 49 -3.43 1.53 -37.71
C ARG A 49 -3.80 2.98 -37.38
N GLU A 50 -2.85 3.67 -36.75
CA GLU A 50 -2.96 5.08 -36.33
C GLU A 50 -4.14 5.36 -35.37
N LYS A 51 -4.72 4.33 -34.74
CA LYS A 51 -5.81 4.48 -33.76
C LYS A 51 -5.29 4.64 -32.33
N ASP A 52 -6.08 5.32 -31.50
CA ASP A 52 -5.96 5.29 -30.04
C ASP A 52 -6.76 4.07 -29.54
N VAL A 53 -6.07 3.06 -29.04
CA VAL A 53 -6.65 1.74 -28.74
C VAL A 53 -6.76 1.56 -27.23
N PHE A 54 -7.96 1.28 -26.75
CA PHE A 54 -8.23 0.91 -25.37
C PHE A 54 -8.52 -0.60 -25.33
N VAL A 55 -7.78 -1.35 -24.50
CA VAL A 55 -8.03 -2.78 -24.25
C VAL A 55 -8.54 -2.91 -22.83
N VAL A 56 -9.81 -3.30 -22.68
CA VAL A 56 -10.47 -3.48 -21.39
C VAL A 56 -10.37 -4.94 -20.97
N GLN A 57 -9.73 -5.22 -19.84
CA GLN A 57 -9.62 -6.56 -19.25
C GLN A 57 -9.58 -6.47 -17.73
N SER A 58 -10.25 -7.38 -17.03
CA SER A 58 -10.16 -7.53 -15.57
C SER A 58 -9.42 -8.82 -15.16
N GLY A 59 -9.45 -9.16 -13.88
CA GLY A 59 -9.17 -10.51 -13.41
C GLY A 59 -10.30 -11.48 -13.75
N SER A 60 -10.03 -12.77 -13.62
CA SER A 60 -11.02 -13.84 -13.71
C SER A 60 -10.60 -15.02 -12.83
N PRO A 61 -11.44 -16.06 -12.64
CA PRO A 61 -11.01 -17.31 -12.00
C PRO A 61 -9.83 -18.00 -12.73
N LYS A 62 -9.67 -17.75 -14.04
CA LYS A 62 -8.51 -18.14 -14.85
C LYS A 62 -7.54 -16.96 -15.01
N ILE A 63 -7.08 -16.38 -13.90
CA ILE A 63 -6.37 -15.10 -13.87
C ILE A 63 -5.16 -15.03 -14.84
N ASN A 64 -4.42 -16.13 -14.99
CA ASN A 64 -3.26 -16.23 -15.88
C ASN A 64 -3.65 -16.23 -17.36
N ASP A 65 -4.66 -17.01 -17.77
CA ASP A 65 -5.18 -17.05 -19.14
C ASP A 65 -5.60 -15.62 -19.56
N THR A 66 -6.33 -14.89 -18.71
CA THR A 66 -6.78 -13.51 -18.99
C THR A 66 -5.65 -12.48 -19.01
N ILE A 67 -4.56 -12.70 -18.28
CA ILE A 67 -3.32 -11.89 -18.37
C ILE A 67 -2.61 -12.16 -19.70
N MET A 68 -2.49 -13.42 -20.12
CA MET A 68 -1.86 -13.79 -21.39
C MET A 68 -2.67 -13.25 -22.57
N GLU A 69 -4.00 -13.39 -22.55
CA GLU A 69 -4.91 -12.81 -23.53
C GLU A 69 -4.68 -11.29 -23.67
N LEU A 70 -4.67 -10.55 -22.56
CA LEU A 70 -4.41 -9.11 -22.53
C LEU A 70 -3.05 -8.74 -23.14
N LEU A 71 -1.98 -9.45 -22.74
CA LEU A 71 -0.63 -9.20 -23.26
C LEU A 71 -0.55 -9.48 -24.77
N ILE A 72 -1.24 -10.52 -25.27
CA ILE A 72 -1.30 -10.85 -26.70
C ILE A 72 -2.15 -9.82 -27.46
N MET A 73 -3.30 -9.38 -26.93
CA MET A 73 -4.12 -8.30 -27.51
C MET A 73 -3.31 -7.00 -27.65
N ILE A 74 -2.59 -6.58 -26.61
CA ILE A 74 -1.72 -5.40 -26.64
C ILE A 74 -0.60 -5.56 -27.69
N SER A 75 0.03 -6.74 -27.74
CA SER A 75 1.10 -7.05 -28.69
C SER A 75 0.61 -7.05 -30.15
N ALA A 76 -0.57 -7.63 -30.41
CA ALA A 76 -1.22 -7.61 -31.71
C ALA A 76 -1.58 -6.18 -32.15
N CYS A 77 -2.13 -5.36 -31.25
CA CYS A 77 -2.44 -3.96 -31.52
C CYS A 77 -1.18 -3.11 -31.82
N LYS A 78 -0.07 -3.41 -31.15
CA LYS A 78 1.25 -2.80 -31.40
C LYS A 78 1.82 -3.20 -32.76
N GLY A 79 1.76 -4.49 -33.11
CA GLY A 79 2.13 -4.98 -34.45
C GLY A 79 1.26 -4.36 -35.56
N GLY A 80 -0.03 -4.19 -35.29
CA GLY A 80 -0.98 -3.48 -36.16
C GLY A 80 -0.73 -1.98 -36.32
N SER A 81 0.32 -1.42 -35.69
CA SER A 81 0.68 0.00 -35.75
C SER A 81 -0.37 0.95 -35.16
N ALA A 82 -0.97 0.58 -34.03
CA ALA A 82 -1.74 1.51 -33.20
C ALA A 82 -0.87 2.71 -32.75
N ASN A 83 -1.44 3.91 -32.75
CA ASN A 83 -0.75 5.15 -32.35
C ASN A 83 -0.47 5.16 -30.84
N LYS A 84 -1.47 4.74 -30.05
CA LYS A 84 -1.43 4.66 -28.59
C LYS A 84 -2.21 3.43 -28.15
N ILE A 85 -1.74 2.76 -27.11
CA ILE A 85 -2.40 1.61 -26.50
C ILE A 85 -2.55 1.85 -25.01
N THR A 86 -3.79 1.92 -24.55
CA THR A 86 -4.17 2.11 -23.16
C THR A 86 -4.74 0.80 -22.63
N ALA A 87 -4.16 0.26 -21.57
CA ALA A 87 -4.76 -0.88 -20.86
C ALA A 87 -5.74 -0.34 -19.82
N VAL A 88 -7.01 -0.75 -19.89
CA VAL A 88 -8.06 -0.38 -18.94
C VAL A 88 -8.35 -1.60 -18.09
N LEU A 89 -7.96 -1.53 -16.82
CA LEU A 89 -7.89 -2.67 -15.89
C LEU A 89 -8.77 -2.39 -14.66
N PRO A 90 -10.10 -2.65 -14.72
CA PRO A 90 -11.02 -2.27 -13.65
C PRO A 90 -10.66 -2.90 -12.29
N TYR A 91 -10.07 -4.09 -12.30
CA TYR A 91 -9.28 -4.66 -11.21
C TYR A 91 -7.89 -5.00 -11.75
N PHE A 92 -6.83 -4.60 -11.04
CA PHE A 92 -5.46 -4.95 -11.41
C PHE A 92 -5.07 -6.35 -10.90
N PRO A 93 -4.74 -7.32 -11.76
CA PRO A 93 -4.35 -8.67 -11.34
C PRO A 93 -3.07 -8.68 -10.48
N TYR A 94 -2.96 -9.67 -9.59
CA TYR A 94 -1.83 -9.81 -8.64
C TYR A 94 -1.59 -8.60 -7.71
N SER A 95 -2.56 -7.70 -7.56
CA SER A 95 -2.49 -6.48 -6.74
C SER A 95 -2.11 -6.72 -5.27
N ARG A 96 -2.62 -7.80 -4.66
CA ARG A 96 -2.26 -8.26 -3.29
C ARG A 96 -0.78 -8.68 -3.14
N GLN A 97 -0.06 -8.86 -4.25
CA GLN A 97 1.36 -9.22 -4.32
C GLN A 97 2.25 -8.01 -4.70
N SER A 98 1.93 -6.86 -4.10
CA SER A 98 2.62 -5.57 -4.29
C SER A 98 3.85 -5.38 -3.40
N LYS A 99 3.97 -6.09 -2.27
CA LYS A 99 5.19 -6.16 -1.45
C LYS A 99 5.70 -7.59 -1.31
N LYS A 100 7.00 -7.75 -1.01
CA LYS A 100 7.57 -9.05 -0.66
C LYS A 100 7.01 -9.51 0.69
N LYS A 101 6.25 -10.61 0.71
CA LYS A 101 5.76 -11.27 1.94
C LYS A 101 6.83 -12.11 2.66
N SER A 102 7.91 -12.47 1.96
CA SER A 102 9.00 -13.30 2.48
C SER A 102 10.33 -12.86 1.86
N HIS A 103 11.46 -13.13 2.55
CA HIS A 103 12.81 -12.78 2.11
C HIS A 103 13.12 -13.24 0.68
N ARG A 104 12.65 -14.43 0.30
CA ARG A 104 12.82 -15.03 -1.05
C ARG A 104 11.59 -14.85 -1.96
N GLY A 105 10.60 -14.06 -1.56
CA GLY A 105 9.38 -13.81 -2.33
C GLY A 105 9.57 -12.84 -3.50
N ALA A 106 8.68 -12.94 -4.49
CA ALA A 106 8.59 -12.04 -5.63
C ALA A 106 7.70 -10.81 -5.33
N ILE A 107 7.68 -9.84 -6.27
CA ILE A 107 6.67 -8.76 -6.32
C ILE A 107 5.93 -8.90 -7.65
N THR A 108 4.93 -9.77 -7.67
CA THR A 108 4.27 -10.21 -8.91
C THR A 108 3.49 -9.09 -9.58
N ALA A 109 2.93 -8.14 -8.82
CA ALA A 109 2.34 -6.91 -9.37
C ALA A 109 3.35 -6.10 -10.21
N ARG A 110 4.60 -5.98 -9.74
CA ARG A 110 5.67 -5.28 -10.45
C ARG A 110 6.19 -6.09 -11.65
N MET A 111 6.13 -7.42 -11.59
CA MET A 111 6.39 -8.26 -12.76
C MET A 111 5.35 -8.01 -13.86
N LEU A 112 4.06 -8.01 -13.52
CA LEU A 112 2.97 -7.74 -14.47
C LEU A 112 3.05 -6.32 -15.07
N ALA A 113 3.33 -5.30 -14.25
CA ALA A 113 3.54 -3.93 -14.74
C ALA A 113 4.70 -3.83 -15.75
N ASN A 114 5.79 -4.59 -15.56
CA ASN A 114 6.87 -4.68 -16.54
C ASN A 114 6.42 -5.42 -17.82
N LEU A 115 5.67 -6.52 -17.71
CA LEU A 115 5.17 -7.28 -18.87
C LEU A 115 4.25 -6.42 -19.76
N LEU A 116 3.34 -5.64 -19.16
CA LEU A 116 2.48 -4.69 -19.88
C LEU A 116 3.30 -3.63 -20.66
N GLY A 117 4.35 -3.08 -20.02
CA GLY A 117 5.26 -2.13 -20.66
C GLY A 117 6.09 -2.74 -21.80
N VAL A 118 6.46 -4.03 -21.72
CA VAL A 118 7.13 -4.77 -22.81
C VAL A 118 6.14 -5.06 -23.95
N ALA A 119 4.94 -5.56 -23.62
CA ALA A 119 3.90 -5.88 -24.58
C ALA A 119 3.55 -4.69 -25.46
N GLY A 120 3.38 -3.49 -24.87
CA GLY A 120 3.20 -2.26 -25.67
C GLY A 120 2.49 -1.09 -25.00
N VAL A 121 2.06 -1.23 -23.74
CA VAL A 121 1.20 -0.24 -23.09
C VAL A 121 1.88 1.13 -22.99
N LYS A 122 1.14 2.17 -23.38
CA LYS A 122 1.53 3.59 -23.29
C LYS A 122 0.84 4.34 -22.15
N HIS A 123 -0.26 3.80 -21.64
CA HIS A 123 -1.02 4.35 -20.52
C HIS A 123 -1.80 3.23 -19.81
N VAL A 124 -1.93 3.25 -18.48
CA VAL A 124 -2.81 2.32 -17.73
C VAL A 124 -3.94 3.12 -17.05
N VAL A 125 -5.18 2.70 -17.23
CA VAL A 125 -6.33 3.17 -16.42
C VAL A 125 -6.73 2.02 -15.51
N THR A 126 -6.90 2.25 -14.22
CA THR A 126 -7.24 1.22 -13.22
C THR A 126 -8.14 1.81 -12.14
N VAL A 127 -8.81 0.97 -11.34
CA VAL A 127 -9.57 1.42 -10.16
C VAL A 127 -8.93 0.86 -8.89
N ASP A 128 -8.87 1.68 -7.83
CA ASP A 128 -8.49 1.33 -6.44
C ASP A 128 -7.37 0.29 -6.26
N LEU A 129 -6.18 0.58 -6.82
CA LEU A 129 -4.98 -0.23 -6.58
C LEU A 129 -4.75 -0.48 -5.07
N HIS A 130 -4.74 -1.76 -4.68
CA HIS A 130 -4.54 -2.27 -3.31
C HIS A 130 -3.48 -1.52 -2.48
N ALA A 131 -2.39 -1.10 -3.12
CA ALA A 131 -1.45 -0.13 -2.58
C ALA A 131 -1.17 0.97 -3.61
N SER A 132 -1.39 2.25 -3.27
CA SER A 132 -1.23 3.38 -4.21
C SER A 132 0.20 3.51 -4.76
N GLN A 133 1.21 3.04 -4.02
CA GLN A 133 2.61 2.97 -4.46
C GLN A 133 2.81 2.09 -5.71
N MET A 134 1.85 1.19 -6.02
CA MET A 134 1.89 0.35 -7.23
C MET A 134 1.91 1.17 -8.53
N GLN A 135 1.43 2.42 -8.53
CA GLN A 135 1.56 3.32 -9.68
C GLN A 135 3.04 3.47 -10.11
N GLY A 136 3.97 3.49 -9.14
CA GLY A 136 5.42 3.54 -9.37
C GLY A 136 6.04 2.24 -9.91
N PHE A 137 5.26 1.18 -10.17
CA PHE A 137 5.75 -0.03 -10.84
C PHE A 137 5.72 0.08 -12.37
N PHE A 138 4.91 1.00 -12.90
CA PHE A 138 4.73 1.19 -14.33
C PHE A 138 5.75 2.18 -14.90
N LYS A 139 6.13 1.99 -16.17
CA LYS A 139 7.03 2.89 -16.92
C LYS A 139 6.27 3.92 -17.77
N CYS A 140 4.95 3.91 -17.66
CA CYS A 140 3.99 4.77 -18.34
C CYS A 140 3.10 5.46 -17.31
N PRO A 141 2.38 6.54 -17.68
CA PRO A 141 1.36 7.12 -16.80
C PRO A 141 0.29 6.11 -16.39
N VAL A 142 -0.25 6.30 -15.18
CA VAL A 142 -1.29 5.45 -14.58
C VAL A 142 -2.40 6.33 -14.01
N ASP A 143 -3.57 6.32 -14.64
CA ASP A 143 -4.79 6.90 -14.09
C ASP A 143 -5.45 5.89 -13.14
N ASN A 144 -5.05 5.90 -11.87
CA ASN A 144 -5.71 5.13 -10.80
C ASN A 144 -6.94 5.88 -10.30
N LEU A 145 -8.12 5.53 -10.81
CA LEU A 145 -9.43 6.03 -10.42
C LEU A 145 -9.84 5.46 -9.05
N HIS A 146 -10.80 6.13 -8.38
CA HIS A 146 -11.35 5.65 -7.10
C HIS A 146 -12.86 5.40 -7.20
N ALA A 147 -13.37 4.31 -6.64
CA ALA A 147 -14.80 4.06 -6.50
C ALA A 147 -15.44 4.79 -5.30
N GLU A 148 -14.63 5.38 -4.42
CA GLU A 148 -15.09 6.06 -3.19
C GLU A 148 -16.19 7.11 -3.44
N PRO A 149 -16.16 7.98 -4.47
CA PRO A 149 -17.26 8.91 -4.75
C PRO A 149 -18.57 8.21 -5.15
N LEU A 150 -18.48 7.06 -5.84
CA LEU A 150 -19.63 6.24 -6.23
C LEU A 150 -20.23 5.52 -5.01
N ILE A 151 -19.37 4.98 -4.14
CA ILE A 151 -19.73 4.36 -2.86
C ILE A 151 -20.40 5.38 -1.93
N ALA A 152 -19.80 6.56 -1.73
CA ALA A 152 -20.36 7.64 -0.92
C ALA A 152 -21.73 8.10 -1.45
N ARG A 153 -21.87 8.28 -2.77
CA ARG A 153 -23.16 8.58 -3.43
C ARG A 153 -24.20 7.48 -3.22
N TRP A 154 -23.80 6.21 -3.25
CA TRP A 154 -24.71 5.08 -2.97
C TRP A 154 -25.17 5.08 -1.50
N ILE A 155 -24.25 5.21 -0.54
CA ILE A 155 -24.55 5.26 0.90
C ILE A 155 -25.58 6.36 1.18
N ARG A 156 -25.31 7.59 0.72
CA ARG A 156 -26.18 8.76 0.95
C ARG A 156 -27.62 8.59 0.43
N ARG A 157 -27.84 7.72 -0.56
CA ARG A 157 -29.13 7.50 -1.24
C ARG A 157 -29.88 6.24 -0.77
N ASN A 158 -29.17 5.23 -0.25
CA ASN A 158 -29.75 3.91 0.01
C ASN A 158 -29.74 3.52 1.49
N VAL A 159 -28.86 4.12 2.32
CA VAL A 159 -28.77 3.81 3.75
C VAL A 159 -29.55 4.82 4.58
N ALA A 160 -30.56 4.35 5.31
CA ALA A 160 -31.29 5.19 6.26
C ALA A 160 -30.40 5.56 7.46
N ARG A 161 -30.47 6.82 7.90
CA ARG A 161 -29.66 7.39 9.01
C ARG A 161 -28.14 7.21 8.83
N TRP A 162 -27.66 7.25 7.59
CA TRP A 162 -26.23 7.13 7.27
C TRP A 162 -25.36 8.20 7.97
N GLN A 163 -25.94 9.35 8.32
CA GLN A 163 -25.30 10.44 9.06
C GLN A 163 -24.90 10.06 10.50
N GLU A 164 -25.46 8.98 11.03
CA GLU A 164 -25.16 8.42 12.36
C GLU A 164 -24.35 7.12 12.27
N ALA A 165 -23.85 6.77 11.08
CA ALA A 165 -23.10 5.55 10.85
C ALA A 165 -21.61 5.71 11.20
N VAL A 166 -20.90 4.58 11.31
CA VAL A 166 -19.45 4.52 11.58
C VAL A 166 -18.75 3.74 10.48
N VAL A 167 -17.67 4.29 9.93
CA VAL A 167 -16.84 3.59 8.94
C VAL A 167 -15.78 2.78 9.67
N VAL A 168 -15.70 1.47 9.45
CA VAL A 168 -14.82 0.56 10.20
C VAL A 168 -13.85 -0.16 9.28
N SER A 169 -12.55 -0.12 9.62
CA SER A 169 -11.54 -0.94 8.93
C SER A 169 -11.56 -2.37 9.46
N LYS A 170 -11.51 -3.38 8.58
CA LYS A 170 -11.46 -4.80 9.01
C LYS A 170 -10.08 -5.23 9.55
N ASN A 171 -9.03 -4.49 9.21
CA ASN A 171 -7.66 -4.67 9.69
C ASN A 171 -6.90 -3.31 9.67
N ALA A 172 -5.67 -3.28 10.18
CA ALA A 172 -4.86 -2.06 10.24
C ALA A 172 -4.35 -1.55 8.86
N GLY A 173 -4.48 -2.35 7.79
CA GLY A 173 -4.09 -1.96 6.43
C GLY A 173 -5.10 -1.02 5.77
N GLY A 174 -6.40 -1.29 5.96
CA GLY A 174 -7.49 -0.53 5.34
C GLY A 174 -7.71 0.88 5.90
N THR A 175 -7.10 1.24 7.04
CA THR A 175 -7.45 2.43 7.84
C THR A 175 -7.45 3.74 7.05
N LYS A 176 -6.51 3.93 6.10
CA LYS A 176 -6.46 5.15 5.28
C LYS A 176 -7.67 5.33 4.34
N ARG A 177 -8.26 4.23 3.88
CA ARG A 177 -9.45 4.21 3.02
C ARG A 177 -10.71 4.48 3.84
N VAL A 178 -10.72 3.94 5.06
CA VAL A 178 -11.77 4.14 6.06
C VAL A 178 -11.83 5.59 6.54
N THR A 179 -10.68 6.23 6.83
CA THR A 179 -10.65 7.66 7.15
C THR A 179 -11.06 8.53 5.95
N SER A 180 -10.60 8.22 4.73
CA SER A 180 -10.98 8.97 3.52
C SER A 180 -12.50 8.97 3.29
N LEU A 181 -13.15 7.79 3.34
CA LEU A 181 -14.61 7.72 3.22
C LEU A 181 -15.34 8.35 4.43
N ALA A 182 -14.78 8.25 5.64
CA ALA A 182 -15.35 8.88 6.83
C ALA A 182 -15.33 10.41 6.71
N ASP A 183 -14.21 11.01 6.30
CA ASP A 183 -14.08 12.45 6.04
C ASP A 183 -15.04 12.90 4.92
N ALA A 184 -15.13 12.12 3.83
CA ALA A 184 -16.03 12.37 2.70
C ALA A 184 -17.52 12.27 3.06
N LEU A 185 -17.88 11.58 4.15
CA LEU A 185 -19.23 11.49 4.68
C LEU A 185 -19.45 12.32 5.95
N LYS A 186 -18.39 12.88 6.55
CA LYS A 186 -18.38 13.52 7.88
C LYS A 186 -18.88 12.59 9.00
N LEU A 187 -18.37 11.36 9.01
CA LEU A 187 -18.71 10.32 9.98
C LEU A 187 -17.55 10.02 10.93
N ASN A 188 -17.87 9.42 12.07
CA ASN A 188 -16.86 8.78 12.92
C ASN A 188 -16.31 7.53 12.21
N PHE A 189 -15.08 7.15 12.55
CA PHE A 189 -14.48 5.90 12.10
C PHE A 189 -14.00 5.04 13.27
N GLY A 190 -13.85 3.75 12.99
CA GLY A 190 -13.31 2.75 13.92
C GLY A 190 -12.39 1.76 13.20
N MET A 191 -11.77 0.87 13.98
CA MET A 191 -10.83 -0.12 13.47
C MET A 191 -10.98 -1.44 14.20
N VAL A 192 -11.02 -2.53 13.45
CA VAL A 192 -10.87 -3.89 13.94
C VAL A 192 -9.43 -4.35 13.72
N THR A 193 -8.82 -4.97 14.73
CA THR A 193 -7.48 -5.58 14.67
C THR A 193 -7.49 -6.96 15.32
N THR A 194 -6.96 -7.96 14.63
CA THR A 194 -6.76 -9.31 15.20
C THR A 194 -5.34 -9.44 15.76
N ASP A 195 -5.23 -9.43 17.08
CA ASP A 195 -3.98 -9.69 17.79
C ASP A 195 -3.63 -11.17 17.72
N LYS A 196 -2.61 -11.50 16.92
CA LYS A 196 -1.99 -12.82 16.91
C LYS A 196 -1.33 -13.03 18.28
N LYS A 197 -1.92 -13.88 19.14
CA LYS A 197 -1.23 -14.38 20.34
C LYS A 197 0.08 -15.01 19.89
N ARG A 198 1.21 -14.35 20.17
CA ARG A 198 2.53 -14.98 20.02
C ARG A 198 2.52 -16.19 20.96
N GLY A 199 2.82 -17.38 20.44
CA GLY A 199 3.16 -18.51 21.29
C GLY A 199 4.31 -18.13 22.24
N PRO A 200 4.43 -18.76 23.42
CA PRO A 200 5.33 -18.31 24.48
C PRO A 200 6.82 -18.50 24.12
N SER A 201 7.34 -17.61 23.29
CA SER A 201 8.77 -17.41 23.08
C SER A 201 9.36 -16.88 24.38
N MET A 202 10.05 -17.75 25.11
CA MET A 202 10.72 -17.46 26.38
C MET A 202 11.95 -16.57 26.22
N SER A 203 11.76 -15.39 25.63
CA SER A 203 12.68 -14.26 25.71
C SER A 203 12.40 -13.52 27.02
N ALA A 204 12.78 -14.13 28.14
CA ALA A 204 12.64 -13.52 29.46
C ALA A 204 13.53 -12.27 29.54
N SER A 205 12.93 -11.09 29.42
CA SER A 205 13.59 -9.83 29.77
C SER A 205 14.00 -9.90 31.24
N MET A 206 15.31 -9.91 31.53
CA MET A 206 15.82 -9.84 32.89
C MET A 206 15.51 -8.46 33.49
N ILE A 207 14.35 -8.35 34.15
CA ILE A 207 14.08 -7.25 35.07
C ILE A 207 14.93 -7.50 36.31
N ALA A 208 15.94 -6.66 36.52
CA ALA A 208 16.84 -6.78 37.66
C ALA A 208 16.10 -6.42 38.96
N TYR A 209 16.06 -7.38 39.90
CA TYR A 209 15.67 -7.08 41.28
C TYR A 209 16.85 -6.46 42.04
N PRO A 210 16.67 -5.33 42.74
CA PRO A 210 17.69 -4.85 43.68
C PRO A 210 17.73 -5.78 44.89
N LEU A 211 18.92 -6.34 45.16
CA LEU A 211 19.15 -7.24 46.29
C LEU A 211 20.09 -6.53 47.26
N ASP A 212 19.52 -6.02 48.35
CA ASP A 212 20.19 -5.16 49.30
C ASP A 212 20.63 -5.94 50.56
N GLY A 213 21.78 -5.58 51.14
CA GLY A 213 22.25 -6.08 52.43
C GLY A 213 22.89 -7.48 52.48
N ILE A 214 24.23 -7.52 52.54
CA ILE A 214 25.01 -8.03 53.69
C ILE A 214 26.47 -7.57 53.56
N GLU A 215 27.06 -7.17 54.69
CA GLU A 215 28.35 -6.46 54.73
C GLU A 215 29.58 -7.38 54.60
N ARG A 216 30.67 -6.82 54.05
CA ARG A 216 32.01 -6.88 54.67
C ARG A 216 32.90 -5.73 54.21
N GLN A 217 33.72 -5.22 55.13
CA GLN A 217 34.54 -4.01 54.97
C GLN A 217 35.99 -4.30 54.50
N PRO A 218 36.81 -3.28 54.16
CA PRO A 218 37.79 -3.39 53.08
C PRO A 218 39.23 -3.73 53.51
N VAL A 219 40.05 -4.08 52.51
CA VAL A 219 41.53 -4.04 52.56
C VAL A 219 42.04 -3.38 51.27
N LEU A 220 43.18 -2.69 51.35
CA LEU A 220 43.78 -1.89 50.28
C LEU A 220 44.97 -2.61 49.63
N ASP A 221 45.18 -2.40 48.32
CA ASP A 221 46.47 -2.62 47.64
C ASP A 221 47.54 -1.61 48.15
N PRO A 222 48.85 -1.96 48.18
CA PRO A 222 49.69 -1.61 47.02
C PRO A 222 50.94 -2.49 46.72
N ILE A 223 51.13 -2.80 45.42
CA ILE A 223 52.37 -2.62 44.61
C ILE A 223 53.69 -3.37 44.95
N SER A 224 54.29 -3.98 43.90
CA SER A 224 55.70 -4.43 43.72
C SER A 224 56.14 -5.73 44.47
N ASN A 225 57.02 -6.60 43.95
CA ASN A 225 58.21 -6.44 43.06
C ASN A 225 58.32 -7.56 41.99
N GLN A 226 58.94 -7.38 40.81
CA GLN A 226 60.39 -7.51 40.45
C GLN A 226 61.08 -8.81 40.95
N VAL A 227 62.07 -9.45 40.30
CA VAL A 227 62.99 -9.15 39.16
C VAL A 227 63.46 -10.51 38.56
N ARG A 228 64.21 -10.79 37.46
CA ARG A 228 65.16 -10.21 36.44
C ARG A 228 64.94 -11.05 35.12
N ASN A 229 65.70 -11.18 34.02
CA ASN A 229 66.95 -10.74 33.30
C ASN A 229 66.72 -11.20 31.80
N ASN A 230 67.49 -11.06 30.71
CA ASN A 230 68.76 -10.47 30.18
C ASN A 230 68.46 -10.26 28.64
N SER A 231 69.04 -9.41 27.78
CA SER A 231 70.34 -8.68 27.62
C SER A 231 71.44 -9.38 26.81
N SER A 232 71.64 -8.96 25.55
CA SER A 232 72.94 -8.84 24.85
C SER A 232 72.80 -7.97 23.59
N GLU A 233 73.71 -7.02 23.39
CA GLU A 233 73.80 -6.04 22.28
C GLU A 233 74.81 -6.53 21.18
N PRO A 234 75.11 -5.86 20.03
CA PRO A 234 75.60 -4.46 19.97
C PRO A 234 75.29 -3.57 18.72
N GLU A 235 75.38 -2.25 18.96
CA GLU A 235 75.99 -1.14 18.19
C GLU A 235 76.12 -1.02 16.63
N ASN A 236 75.99 0.24 16.21
CA ASN A 236 76.82 1.03 15.24
C ASN A 236 76.75 0.84 13.70
N GLY A 237 76.71 2.00 13.00
CA GLY A 237 77.77 2.34 12.03
C GLY A 237 77.42 2.53 10.53
N TYR A 238 77.38 3.80 10.09
CA TYR A 238 77.53 4.23 8.68
C TYR A 238 78.91 3.81 8.08
N PRO A 239 79.09 3.62 6.74
CA PRO A 239 79.00 4.70 5.75
C PRO A 239 78.34 4.32 4.39
N ALA A 240 78.61 5.12 3.34
CA ALA A 240 77.73 5.32 2.18
C ALA A 240 78.39 5.04 0.80
N THR A 241 77.72 5.53 -0.26
CA THR A 241 78.14 5.69 -1.68
C THR A 241 77.91 4.52 -2.65
N ASP A 242 77.01 4.75 -3.62
CA ASP A 242 77.40 4.92 -5.03
C ASP A 242 76.45 5.92 -5.74
N SER A 243 76.76 6.40 -6.96
CA SER A 243 76.09 7.55 -7.60
C SER A 243 76.32 7.73 -9.12
N GLY A 244 75.33 8.29 -9.83
CA GLY A 244 75.44 8.83 -11.21
C GLY A 244 74.05 9.07 -11.83
N ARG A 245 73.64 10.24 -12.36
CA ARG A 245 74.17 11.17 -13.41
C ARG A 245 74.01 10.63 -14.84
N SER A 246 73.67 11.42 -15.87
CA SER A 246 73.59 12.90 -16.09
C SER A 246 72.18 13.31 -16.63
N GLN A 247 71.71 14.58 -16.73
CA GLN A 247 72.21 15.81 -17.41
C GLN A 247 72.44 15.62 -18.94
N ASP A 248 72.10 16.55 -19.86
CA ASP A 248 71.73 18.00 -19.73
C ASP A 248 70.96 18.57 -20.99
N SER A 249 70.71 19.90 -21.03
CA SER A 249 70.20 20.79 -22.13
C SER A 249 68.67 20.86 -22.37
N ARG A 250 67.98 22.03 -22.20
CA ARG A 250 67.85 23.28 -23.05
C ARG A 250 67.01 23.06 -24.33
N THR A 251 65.96 23.84 -24.64
CA THR A 251 65.94 25.33 -24.87
C THR A 251 64.51 25.91 -24.64
N ALA A 252 64.29 27.24 -24.69
CA ALA A 252 63.07 27.93 -24.23
C ALA A 252 62.34 28.80 -25.30
N ALA A 253 61.04 29.10 -25.06
CA ALA A 253 60.36 30.36 -25.44
C ALA A 253 58.92 30.48 -24.85
N ASP A 254 58.62 31.61 -24.19
CA ASP A 254 57.46 32.53 -24.29
C ASP A 254 56.13 32.14 -25.00
N ALA A 255 54.95 32.70 -24.69
CA ALA A 255 54.48 33.53 -23.55
C ALA A 255 52.93 33.74 -23.59
N GLN A 256 52.37 34.29 -22.49
CA GLN A 256 51.15 35.11 -22.34
C GLN A 256 49.89 34.92 -23.24
N GLY A 257 48.72 34.90 -22.57
CA GLY A 257 47.79 36.04 -22.71
C GLY A 257 46.42 35.81 -23.38
N SER A 258 45.36 36.25 -22.69
CA SER A 258 44.04 36.50 -23.29
C SER A 258 44.02 37.88 -23.98
N PRO A 259 43.23 38.07 -25.04
CA PRO A 259 42.72 39.39 -25.41
C PRO A 259 41.19 39.48 -25.43
N ARG A 260 40.70 40.72 -25.28
CA ARG A 260 39.29 41.12 -25.23
C ARG A 260 39.00 42.02 -26.44
N MET A 261 37.80 41.89 -27.03
CA MET A 261 37.00 42.98 -27.65
C MET A 261 37.62 43.92 -28.72
N ARG A 262 36.95 44.04 -29.87
CA ARG A 262 36.38 45.30 -30.45
C ARG A 262 35.78 45.02 -31.86
N ALA A 263 34.96 45.89 -32.49
CA ALA A 263 33.87 46.80 -32.07
C ALA A 263 33.29 47.53 -33.31
N ASN A 264 32.17 48.28 -33.13
CA ASN A 264 31.37 49.08 -34.09
C ASN A 264 30.22 48.29 -34.76
N GLY A 265 29.01 48.82 -34.98
CA GLY A 265 28.36 50.12 -34.68
C GLY A 265 27.06 50.23 -35.52
N THR A 266 25.98 50.98 -35.21
CA THR A 266 25.77 52.19 -34.38
C THR A 266 24.27 52.45 -34.04
N HIS A 267 24.00 53.03 -32.85
CA HIS A 267 22.86 53.91 -32.44
C HIS A 267 21.36 53.47 -32.61
N SER A 268 20.36 53.99 -31.88
CA SER A 268 20.29 55.20 -31.01
C SER A 268 19.35 55.10 -29.76
N ARG A 269 19.55 56.08 -28.87
CA ARG A 269 18.97 56.52 -27.57
C ARG A 269 17.43 56.38 -27.33
N ASN A 270 16.88 56.44 -26.09
CA ASN A 270 17.04 57.45 -25.00
C ASN A 270 16.84 56.90 -23.54
N SER A 271 17.06 57.72 -22.50
CA SER A 271 16.95 57.43 -21.04
C SER A 271 15.74 58.16 -20.37
N ALA A 272 15.50 58.32 -19.04
CA ALA A 272 16.23 58.26 -17.74
C ALA A 272 15.20 58.32 -16.55
N ASN A 273 15.42 58.31 -15.21
CA ASN A 273 16.48 57.96 -14.21
C ASN A 273 15.91 58.25 -12.76
N HIS A 274 16.60 57.88 -11.66
CA HIS A 274 16.41 58.29 -10.22
C HIS A 274 15.22 57.69 -9.40
N LYS A 275 15.25 57.56 -8.05
CA LYS A 275 16.30 57.41 -6.98
C LYS A 275 15.64 56.96 -5.64
N SER A 276 16.43 56.56 -4.62
CA SER A 276 15.97 55.99 -3.32
C SER A 276 16.20 56.87 -2.06
N PRO A 277 15.42 56.71 -0.95
CA PRO A 277 15.56 57.49 0.31
C PRO A 277 16.21 56.74 1.52
N PRO A 278 16.54 57.42 2.67
CA PRO A 278 17.39 56.90 3.77
C PRO A 278 16.72 56.82 5.18
N LYS A 279 17.52 56.74 6.28
CA LYS A 279 17.10 56.44 7.68
C LYS A 279 17.12 57.62 8.70
N ARG A 280 16.07 57.70 9.53
CA ARG A 280 15.97 57.94 11.01
C ARG A 280 16.69 59.12 11.72
N SER A 281 15.91 59.97 12.42
CA SER A 281 16.20 60.54 13.77
C SER A 281 14.89 61.00 14.49
N GLN A 282 14.96 61.60 15.68
CA GLN A 282 13.85 61.71 16.68
C GLN A 282 13.29 63.12 16.92
N THR A 283 12.05 63.21 17.45
CA THR A 283 11.63 64.20 18.49
C THR A 283 10.34 63.74 19.19
N THR A 284 9.95 64.39 20.30
CA THR A 284 8.91 63.92 21.25
C THR A 284 7.86 64.99 21.57
N LEU A 285 6.59 64.60 21.77
CA LEU A 285 5.81 64.89 23.00
C LEU A 285 4.36 64.33 23.00
N SER A 286 3.91 64.04 24.22
CA SER A 286 2.59 63.64 24.74
C SER A 286 1.29 64.01 24.01
N GLN A 287 0.33 63.06 23.97
CA GLN A 287 -0.86 63.10 24.85
C GLN A 287 -1.50 61.69 24.99
N SER A 288 -2.41 61.53 25.95
CA SER A 288 -2.93 60.25 26.44
C SER A 288 -4.44 60.06 26.18
N SER A 289 -4.91 58.81 26.11
CA SER A 289 -6.07 58.32 26.89
C SER A 289 -6.42 56.85 26.59
N VAL A 290 -6.90 56.16 27.63
CA VAL A 290 -7.57 54.82 27.72
C VAL A 290 -7.02 53.65 26.89
N ILE A 291 -6.54 52.64 27.62
CA ILE A 291 -6.68 51.21 27.26
C ILE A 291 -7.43 50.60 28.45
N ASP A 292 -8.50 49.83 28.22
CA ASP A 292 -9.18 49.10 29.30
C ASP A 292 -8.42 47.80 29.62
N GLU A 293 -8.25 47.54 30.92
CA GLU A 293 -7.76 46.27 31.46
C GLU A 293 -8.96 45.33 31.72
N LEU A 294 -8.90 44.08 31.24
CA LEU A 294 -9.66 42.96 31.80
C LEU A 294 -8.82 41.66 31.71
N ASP A 295 -8.28 41.31 32.87
CA ASP A 295 -7.99 39.97 33.42
C ASP A 295 -7.18 38.94 32.60
N GLU A 296 -5.94 38.70 33.07
CA GLU A 296 -5.08 37.55 32.70
C GLU A 296 -5.24 36.38 33.69
N GLU A 297 -6.28 35.53 33.56
CA GLU A 297 -6.30 34.18 34.17
C GLU A 297 -6.81 33.10 33.18
N GLU A 298 -6.61 31.83 33.53
CA GLU A 298 -6.93 30.64 32.70
C GLU A 298 -6.24 30.54 31.33
N ALA A 299 -4.90 30.67 31.34
CA ALA A 299 -4.06 30.07 30.30
C ALA A 299 -4.06 28.54 30.43
N ASP A 300 -5.06 27.91 29.82
CA ASP A 300 -5.37 26.48 29.94
C ASP A 300 -4.15 25.60 29.60
N ALA A 301 -3.67 24.85 30.58
CA ALA A 301 -2.58 23.90 30.38
C ALA A 301 -3.11 22.70 29.60
N LEU A 302 -2.66 22.53 28.35
CA LEU A 302 -2.94 21.33 27.56
C LEU A 302 -2.22 20.11 28.17
N GLU A 303 -2.87 19.56 29.20
CA GLU A 303 -2.46 18.34 29.88
C GLU A 303 -2.43 17.21 28.85
N TYR A 304 -1.27 16.55 28.70
CA TYR A 304 -1.14 15.34 27.89
C TYR A 304 -1.83 14.19 28.64
N ASN A 305 -3.15 14.20 28.52
CA ASN A 305 -4.05 13.28 29.19
C ASN A 305 -3.86 11.86 28.64
N ASP A 306 -3.02 11.07 29.31
CA ASP A 306 -2.64 9.69 28.96
C ASP A 306 -3.78 8.68 29.25
N GLN A 307 -5.04 9.14 29.13
CA GLN A 307 -6.23 8.30 29.16
C GLN A 307 -6.21 7.36 27.96
N ARG A 308 -6.07 6.06 28.25
CA ARG A 308 -6.38 4.97 27.31
C ARG A 308 -7.69 5.29 26.58
N ALA A 309 -7.71 5.04 25.26
CA ALA A 309 -8.91 5.16 24.46
C ALA A 309 -10.09 4.43 25.12
N HIS A 310 -11.11 5.19 25.56
CA HIS A 310 -12.21 4.69 26.39
C HIS A 310 -13.15 3.73 25.65
N GLU A 311 -13.02 3.63 24.32
CA GLU A 311 -13.91 2.90 23.42
C GLU A 311 -13.22 1.68 22.77
N VAL A 312 -12.41 0.95 23.55
CA VAL A 312 -11.77 -0.30 23.12
C VAL A 312 -12.59 -1.49 23.62
N THR A 313 -13.13 -2.27 22.68
CA THR A 313 -13.91 -3.49 22.93
C THR A 313 -13.14 -4.71 22.46
N HIS A 314 -12.91 -5.68 23.35
CA HIS A 314 -12.25 -6.94 23.00
C HIS A 314 -13.25 -8.09 22.79
N GLY A 315 -12.84 -9.08 22.01
CA GLY A 315 -13.50 -10.37 21.82
C GLY A 315 -12.48 -11.48 21.57
N ARG A 316 -12.93 -12.73 21.62
CA ARG A 316 -12.11 -13.93 21.37
C ARG A 316 -12.60 -14.63 20.12
N LEU A 317 -11.69 -15.00 19.22
CA LEU A 317 -11.97 -15.73 17.98
C LEU A 317 -11.51 -17.18 18.09
N VAL A 318 -12.40 -18.09 17.70
CA VAL A 318 -12.13 -19.51 17.48
C VAL A 318 -12.66 -19.88 16.10
N GLN A 319 -11.84 -20.48 15.25
CA GLN A 319 -12.19 -20.81 13.85
C GLN A 319 -12.74 -19.62 13.03
N GLY A 320 -12.31 -18.39 13.36
CA GLY A 320 -12.75 -17.16 12.69
C GLY A 320 -14.05 -16.54 13.22
N HIS A 321 -14.73 -17.19 14.17
CA HIS A 321 -15.97 -16.70 14.77
C HIS A 321 -15.77 -16.21 16.21
N ILE A 322 -16.54 -15.20 16.61
CA ILE A 322 -16.58 -14.71 17.99
C ILE A 322 -17.36 -15.66 18.88
N VAL A 323 -16.68 -16.07 19.95
CA VAL A 323 -17.23 -16.88 21.03
C VAL A 323 -17.57 -16.03 22.27
N PRO A 324 -18.46 -16.50 23.16
CA PRO A 324 -18.68 -15.93 24.49
C PRO A 324 -17.42 -15.97 25.37
N ASP A 325 -17.43 -15.20 26.46
CA ASP A 325 -16.28 -15.15 27.38
C ASP A 325 -16.10 -16.44 28.20
N ASP A 326 -17.18 -17.19 28.41
CA ASP A 326 -17.18 -18.50 29.08
C ASP A 326 -16.84 -19.69 28.15
N PHE A 327 -16.60 -19.44 26.85
CA PHE A 327 -16.30 -20.52 25.89
C PHE A 327 -14.94 -21.18 26.19
N PRO A 328 -14.84 -22.52 26.25
CA PRO A 328 -13.59 -23.20 26.56
C PRO A 328 -12.55 -22.96 25.48
N SER A 329 -11.36 -22.44 25.84
CA SER A 329 -10.24 -22.34 24.90
C SER A 329 -9.84 -23.73 24.38
N PRO A 330 -9.39 -23.86 23.11
CA PRO A 330 -8.90 -25.12 22.57
C PRO A 330 -7.83 -25.75 23.48
N ALA A 331 -7.92 -27.05 23.72
CA ALA A 331 -6.99 -27.76 24.58
C ALA A 331 -5.58 -27.76 23.95
N THR A 332 -4.66 -26.97 24.51
CA THR A 332 -3.23 -27.08 24.22
C THR A 332 -2.72 -28.44 24.69
N SER A 333 -2.41 -29.32 23.74
CA SER A 333 -1.91 -30.67 24.00
C SER A 333 -0.52 -30.62 24.65
N VAL A 334 -0.46 -30.68 25.98
CA VAL A 334 0.79 -30.78 26.79
C VAL A 334 1.42 -32.19 26.66
N ALA A 335 1.29 -32.82 25.50
CA ALA A 335 1.64 -34.20 25.20
C ALA A 335 2.46 -34.35 23.90
N ASP A 336 2.54 -33.32 23.05
CA ASP A 336 3.37 -33.32 21.84
C ASP A 336 4.83 -32.92 22.14
N THR A 337 5.44 -33.57 23.15
CA THR A 337 6.90 -33.54 23.37
C THR A 337 7.60 -34.66 22.60
N SER A 338 7.15 -34.93 21.37
CA SER A 338 7.94 -35.68 20.38
C SER A 338 8.95 -34.73 19.77
N VAL A 339 10.21 -34.82 20.21
CA VAL A 339 11.33 -34.19 19.52
C VAL A 339 11.36 -34.76 18.09
N PRO A 340 11.52 -33.94 17.03
CA PRO A 340 11.81 -34.47 15.71
C PRO A 340 13.17 -35.20 15.75
N ASP A 341 13.21 -36.44 15.27
CA ASP A 341 14.47 -37.17 15.07
C ASP A 341 15.24 -36.55 13.88
N ASP A 342 15.92 -35.43 14.13
CA ASP A 342 16.96 -34.91 13.24
C ASP A 342 18.19 -35.86 13.33
N ASP A 343 18.49 -36.53 12.22
CA ASP A 343 19.47 -37.63 12.13
C ASP A 343 20.86 -37.26 12.69
N LEU A 344 21.15 -37.75 13.91
CA LEU A 344 22.27 -37.32 14.75
C LEU A 344 23.65 -37.88 14.34
N MET A 345 23.89 -38.06 13.03
CA MET A 345 25.09 -38.70 12.49
C MET A 345 25.81 -37.96 11.34
N THR A 346 25.36 -36.76 10.94
CA THR A 346 26.00 -36.03 9.81
C THR A 346 27.07 -35.01 10.24
N MET A 347 27.27 -34.79 11.54
CA MET A 347 28.15 -33.73 12.09
C MET A 347 29.58 -34.20 12.39
N SER A 348 30.34 -34.61 11.38
CA SER A 348 31.81 -34.55 11.37
C SER A 348 32.41 -34.76 9.98
N HIS A 349 32.81 -33.66 9.32
CA HIS A 349 34.13 -33.48 8.66
C HIS A 349 34.19 -32.14 7.90
N ALA A 350 35.42 -31.66 7.63
CA ALA A 350 35.77 -30.54 6.75
C ALA A 350 35.18 -29.14 7.07
N SER A 351 35.93 -28.39 7.89
CA SER A 351 35.80 -26.93 8.03
C SER A 351 36.10 -26.17 6.73
N SER A 352 35.25 -25.21 6.34
CA SER A 352 35.63 -24.06 5.49
C SER A 352 34.61 -22.91 5.52
N PHE A 353 35.08 -21.73 5.91
CA PHE A 353 34.67 -20.36 5.56
C PHE A 353 33.20 -19.97 5.20
N PHE A 354 32.78 -18.85 5.79
CA PHE A 354 31.59 -18.03 5.45
C PHE A 354 30.18 -18.64 5.65
N ALA A 355 29.68 -18.48 6.87
CA ALA A 355 28.24 -18.36 7.14
C ALA A 355 27.96 -16.98 7.78
N PRO A 356 27.18 -16.08 7.15
CA PRO A 356 26.86 -14.78 7.75
C PRO A 356 25.83 -14.94 8.87
N GLN A 357 26.20 -14.54 10.09
CA GLN A 357 25.25 -14.45 11.21
C GLN A 357 24.13 -13.46 10.88
N PRO A 358 22.85 -13.76 11.20
CA PRO A 358 21.76 -12.80 11.08
C PRO A 358 21.91 -11.71 12.15
N HIS A 359 22.67 -10.66 11.83
CA HIS A 359 22.78 -9.48 12.68
C HIS A 359 21.40 -8.84 12.85
N ALA A 360 21.03 -8.56 14.10
CA ALA A 360 19.79 -7.90 14.47
C ALA A 360 19.82 -6.39 14.12
N LEU A 361 19.84 -6.08 12.82
CA LEU A 361 19.56 -4.73 12.34
C LEU A 361 18.08 -4.41 12.61
N GLY A 362 17.85 -3.37 13.39
CA GLY A 362 16.52 -2.96 13.86
C GLY A 362 15.62 -2.45 12.74
N GLY A 363 15.00 -3.36 12.00
CA GLY A 363 13.77 -3.06 11.27
C GLY A 363 12.63 -2.90 12.27
N SER A 364 11.87 -1.81 12.15
CA SER A 364 10.55 -1.72 12.78
C SER A 364 9.69 -2.90 12.29
N GLY A 365 9.05 -3.60 13.23
CA GLY A 365 8.24 -4.77 12.89
C GLY A 365 7.09 -4.36 11.95
N ASP A 366 7.10 -4.87 10.72
CA ASP A 366 6.08 -4.55 9.71
C ASP A 366 4.74 -5.17 10.13
N VAL A 367 3.90 -4.34 10.75
CA VAL A 367 2.58 -4.73 11.31
C VAL A 367 1.62 -5.21 10.21
N GLY A 368 1.88 -4.86 8.94
CA GLY A 368 1.05 -5.24 7.81
C GLY A 368 1.23 -6.69 7.37
N ALA A 369 0.70 -7.64 8.15
CA ALA A 369 0.30 -8.93 7.60
C ALA A 369 -0.70 -8.70 6.46
N SER A 370 -0.72 -9.59 5.46
CA SER A 370 -1.69 -9.48 4.37
C SER A 370 -2.98 -10.21 4.74
N SER A 371 -4.13 -9.69 4.31
CA SER A 371 -5.44 -10.29 4.61
C SER A 371 -5.52 -11.79 4.33
N ASP A 372 -4.85 -12.32 3.29
CA ASP A 372 -4.79 -13.77 3.07
C ASP A 372 -4.25 -14.56 4.26
N GLU A 373 -3.20 -14.04 4.90
CA GLU A 373 -2.57 -14.66 6.07
C GLU A 373 -3.45 -14.48 7.30
N GLU A 374 -4.23 -13.39 7.40
CA GLU A 374 -5.26 -13.25 8.44
C GLU A 374 -6.33 -14.33 8.25
N ASP A 375 -6.90 -14.42 7.04
CA ASP A 375 -7.97 -15.35 6.68
C ASP A 375 -7.57 -16.84 6.81
N ASP A 376 -6.32 -17.21 6.51
CA ASP A 376 -5.82 -18.59 6.67
C ASP A 376 -5.47 -18.92 8.13
N ILE A 377 -4.90 -17.98 8.88
CA ILE A 377 -4.57 -18.15 10.31
C ILE A 377 -5.83 -18.19 11.18
N LEU A 378 -6.91 -17.50 10.79
CA LEU A 378 -8.20 -17.54 11.48
C LEU A 378 -8.88 -18.92 11.42
N LYS A 379 -8.55 -19.75 10.43
CA LYS A 379 -9.15 -21.08 10.25
C LYS A 379 -8.51 -22.19 11.08
N ASP A 380 -7.35 -21.96 11.72
CA ASP A 380 -6.68 -22.99 12.51
C ASP A 380 -7.47 -23.30 13.82
N PRO A 381 -8.00 -24.52 14.01
CA PRO A 381 -8.72 -24.89 15.22
C PRO A 381 -7.85 -24.94 16.49
N LYS A 382 -6.52 -24.94 16.34
CA LYS A 382 -5.57 -24.97 17.46
C LYS A 382 -5.19 -23.58 17.99
N VAL A 383 -5.58 -22.49 17.33
CA VAL A 383 -5.13 -21.12 17.66
C VAL A 383 -6.29 -20.20 17.98
N GLU A 384 -6.37 -19.76 19.24
CA GLU A 384 -7.30 -18.73 19.70
C GLU A 384 -6.69 -17.33 19.50
N HIS A 385 -7.39 -16.46 18.77
CA HIS A 385 -6.96 -15.07 18.52
C HIS A 385 -7.77 -14.07 19.33
N THR A 386 -7.16 -12.97 19.74
CA THR A 386 -7.90 -11.84 20.31
C THR A 386 -8.30 -10.90 19.17
N ILE A 387 -9.55 -10.45 19.13
CA ILE A 387 -10.02 -9.41 18.22
C ILE A 387 -10.37 -8.16 19.02
N THR A 388 -9.90 -7.01 18.54
CA THR A 388 -10.05 -5.72 19.20
C THR A 388 -10.75 -4.77 18.25
N LEU A 389 -11.86 -4.18 18.70
CA LEU A 389 -12.58 -3.09 18.04
C LEU A 389 -12.28 -1.79 18.79
N VAL A 390 -11.89 -0.75 18.05
CA VAL A 390 -11.69 0.60 18.56
C VAL A 390 -12.74 1.53 17.94
N GLY A 391 -13.48 2.24 18.78
CA GLY A 391 -14.49 3.25 18.42
C GLY A 391 -15.94 2.79 18.65
N ASP A 392 -16.78 3.71 19.15
CA ASP A 392 -18.19 3.47 19.46
C ASP A 392 -19.05 3.22 18.20
N VAL A 393 -19.52 1.98 18.06
CA VAL A 393 -20.50 1.55 17.04
C VAL A 393 -21.90 1.30 17.62
N LYS A 394 -22.14 1.58 18.89
CA LYS A 394 -23.30 1.09 19.65
C LYS A 394 -24.62 1.65 19.12
N GLY A 395 -25.47 0.78 18.61
CA GLY A 395 -26.77 1.13 18.00
C GLY A 395 -26.64 1.80 16.62
N ARG A 396 -25.43 2.04 16.11
CA ARG A 396 -25.17 2.70 14.83
C ARG A 396 -25.13 1.68 13.68
N SER A 397 -25.40 2.15 12.46
CA SER A 397 -25.05 1.39 11.26
C SER A 397 -23.54 1.42 11.06
N VAL A 398 -22.95 0.31 10.60
CA VAL A 398 -21.51 0.18 10.37
C VAL A 398 -21.22 -0.11 8.91
N PHE A 399 -20.28 0.65 8.34
CA PHE A 399 -19.73 0.40 7.00
C PHE A 399 -18.35 -0.22 7.18
N ILE A 400 -18.23 -1.54 7.03
CA ILE A 400 -16.92 -2.21 7.02
C ILE A 400 -16.31 -2.04 5.62
N VAL A 401 -15.13 -1.44 5.51
CA VAL A 401 -14.56 -1.06 4.20
C VAL A 401 -13.16 -1.62 3.98
N ASP A 402 -12.90 -2.15 2.77
CA ASP A 402 -11.57 -2.47 2.25
C ASP A 402 -11.52 -2.30 0.71
N ASP A 403 -10.40 -2.59 0.02
CA ASP A 403 -10.38 -2.55 -1.45
C ASP A 403 -11.02 -3.78 -2.11
N MET A 404 -10.92 -4.98 -1.50
CA MET A 404 -11.45 -6.19 -2.10
C MET A 404 -11.98 -7.25 -1.12
N ILE A 405 -12.99 -7.99 -1.58
CA ILE A 405 -13.50 -9.21 -0.93
C ILE A 405 -13.02 -10.41 -1.75
N ASP A 406 -12.24 -11.29 -1.12
CA ASP A 406 -11.69 -12.51 -1.75
C ASP A 406 -11.99 -13.74 -0.88
N LYS A 407 -11.55 -13.73 0.39
CA LYS A 407 -11.89 -14.72 1.42
C LYS A 407 -12.87 -14.11 2.46
N PRO A 408 -13.71 -14.92 3.13
CA PRO A 408 -14.77 -14.40 3.99
C PRO A 408 -14.39 -14.20 5.47
N GLY A 409 -13.33 -14.87 5.96
CA GLY A 409 -13.08 -15.05 7.40
C GLY A 409 -12.93 -13.74 8.17
N SER A 410 -12.03 -12.86 7.74
CA SER A 410 -11.80 -11.54 8.33
C SER A 410 -12.99 -10.59 8.21
N TRP A 411 -13.82 -10.74 7.16
CA TRP A 411 -15.05 -9.97 7.00
C TRP A 411 -16.14 -10.42 7.97
N ILE A 412 -16.33 -11.73 8.13
CA ILE A 412 -17.26 -12.32 9.10
C ILE A 412 -16.80 -12.00 10.53
N ALA A 413 -15.52 -12.17 10.86
CA ALA A 413 -14.97 -11.82 12.16
C ALA A 413 -15.20 -10.34 12.52
N ALA A 414 -14.96 -9.41 11.59
CA ALA A 414 -15.21 -7.99 11.80
C ALA A 414 -16.71 -7.67 11.97
N ALA A 415 -17.59 -8.26 11.14
CA ALA A 415 -19.04 -8.10 11.23
C ALA A 415 -19.60 -8.63 12.57
N GLU A 416 -19.17 -9.82 12.98
CA GLU A 416 -19.49 -10.38 14.28
C GLU A 416 -18.95 -9.52 15.44
N THR A 417 -17.78 -8.87 15.28
CA THR A 417 -17.22 -7.98 16.31
C THR A 417 -18.13 -6.77 16.54
N VAL A 418 -18.48 -6.06 15.48
CA VAL A 418 -19.29 -4.84 15.60
C VAL A 418 -20.72 -5.16 16.06
N VAL A 419 -21.30 -6.30 15.68
CA VAL A 419 -22.63 -6.73 16.15
C VAL A 419 -22.58 -7.35 17.55
N LYS A 420 -21.91 -8.50 17.74
CA LYS A 420 -21.98 -9.29 18.98
C LYS A 420 -21.33 -8.58 20.18
N ARG A 421 -20.28 -7.79 19.95
CA ARG A 421 -19.54 -7.07 21.01
C ARG A 421 -19.82 -5.57 21.00
N GLY A 422 -19.71 -4.93 19.83
CA GLY A 422 -19.98 -3.49 19.66
C GLY A 422 -21.46 -3.09 19.74
N ARG A 423 -22.40 -4.02 19.55
CA ARG A 423 -23.86 -3.78 19.48
C ARG A 423 -24.27 -2.81 18.37
N ALA A 424 -23.62 -2.87 17.21
CA ALA A 424 -24.06 -2.21 15.98
C ALA A 424 -25.48 -2.66 15.58
N SER A 425 -26.25 -1.77 14.94
CA SER A 425 -27.64 -2.04 14.54
C SER A 425 -27.79 -2.61 13.13
N LYS A 426 -26.83 -2.32 12.24
CA LYS A 426 -26.71 -2.90 10.89
C LYS A 426 -25.25 -2.94 10.43
N VAL A 427 -24.90 -3.86 9.53
CA VAL A 427 -23.56 -3.97 8.93
C VAL A 427 -23.62 -4.07 7.41
N TYR A 428 -22.92 -3.16 6.75
CA TYR A 428 -22.68 -3.17 5.32
C TYR A 428 -21.19 -3.49 5.08
N CYS A 429 -20.90 -4.59 4.40
CA CYS A 429 -19.54 -4.91 3.95
C CYS A 429 -19.32 -4.30 2.57
N ILE A 430 -18.41 -3.34 2.43
CA ILE A 430 -18.23 -2.52 1.24
C ILE A 430 -16.80 -2.68 0.72
N ALA A 431 -16.63 -3.00 -0.56
CA ALA A 431 -15.33 -3.02 -1.22
C ALA A 431 -15.43 -2.54 -2.67
N THR A 432 -14.30 -2.19 -3.29
CA THR A 432 -14.30 -1.94 -4.74
C THR A 432 -14.42 -3.27 -5.48
N HIS A 433 -13.57 -4.26 -5.20
CA HIS A 433 -13.46 -5.48 -6.01
C HIS A 433 -14.10 -6.70 -5.32
N GLY A 434 -15.20 -7.21 -5.88
CA GLY A 434 -15.81 -8.48 -5.46
C GLY A 434 -15.18 -9.67 -6.19
N VAL A 435 -14.06 -10.19 -5.67
CA VAL A 435 -13.36 -11.37 -6.23
C VAL A 435 -14.05 -12.67 -5.81
N PHE A 436 -14.48 -12.75 -4.55
CA PHE A 436 -15.29 -13.84 -3.97
C PHE A 436 -14.76 -15.26 -4.26
N GLY A 437 -13.47 -15.50 -3.99
CA GLY A 437 -12.82 -16.80 -4.15
C GLY A 437 -13.51 -17.93 -3.36
N GLY A 438 -13.56 -19.12 -3.98
CA GLY A 438 -14.19 -20.30 -3.37
C GLY A 438 -15.67 -20.09 -3.06
N ASP A 439 -16.03 -20.22 -1.80
CA ASP A 439 -17.37 -20.08 -1.20
C ASP A 439 -17.56 -18.76 -0.42
N CYS A 440 -16.70 -17.77 -0.67
CA CYS A 440 -16.67 -16.51 0.10
C CYS A 440 -18.01 -15.74 0.10
N LEU A 441 -18.64 -15.57 -1.06
CA LEU A 441 -19.92 -14.86 -1.15
C LEU A 441 -21.03 -15.64 -0.43
N GLU A 442 -21.01 -16.96 -0.56
CA GLU A 442 -21.96 -17.89 0.06
C GLU A 442 -21.86 -17.86 1.59
N GLN A 443 -20.65 -17.84 2.15
CA GLN A 443 -20.44 -17.68 3.60
C GLN A 443 -20.85 -16.29 4.11
N MET A 444 -20.52 -15.21 3.39
CA MET A 444 -20.94 -13.84 3.79
C MET A 444 -22.45 -13.64 3.66
N GLN A 445 -23.09 -14.24 2.65
CA GLN A 445 -24.54 -14.28 2.49
C GLN A 445 -25.21 -14.99 3.68
N ALA A 446 -24.64 -16.11 4.14
CA ALA A 446 -25.13 -16.89 5.28
C ALA A 446 -24.86 -16.26 6.67
N CYS A 447 -24.00 -15.24 6.77
CA CYS A 447 -23.69 -14.59 8.04
C CYS A 447 -24.81 -13.63 8.49
N ASP A 448 -25.51 -13.95 9.58
CA ASP A 448 -26.59 -13.11 10.14
C ASP A 448 -26.11 -11.73 10.60
N CYS A 449 -24.81 -11.56 10.91
CA CYS A 449 -24.22 -10.27 11.29
C CYS A 449 -23.90 -9.36 10.10
N ILE A 450 -24.26 -9.72 8.86
CA ILE A 450 -24.09 -8.91 7.64
C ILE A 450 -25.47 -8.66 7.02
N ASP A 451 -25.88 -7.38 6.91
CA ASP A 451 -27.12 -6.98 6.22
C ASP A 451 -26.94 -6.94 4.69
N THR A 452 -25.80 -6.44 4.22
CA THR A 452 -25.60 -6.07 2.82
C THR A 452 -24.12 -6.14 2.44
N ILE A 453 -23.84 -6.58 1.21
CA ILE A 453 -22.51 -6.71 0.62
C ILE A 453 -22.49 -5.80 -0.61
N VAL A 454 -21.70 -4.72 -0.59
CA VAL A 454 -21.63 -3.74 -1.68
C VAL A 454 -20.28 -3.86 -2.37
N VAL A 455 -20.30 -4.13 -3.68
CA VAL A 455 -19.11 -4.20 -4.53
C VAL A 455 -19.33 -3.45 -5.84
N THR A 456 -18.28 -3.26 -6.63
CA THR A 456 -18.42 -2.78 -8.02
C THR A 456 -18.35 -3.92 -9.03
N ASN A 457 -18.81 -3.69 -10.25
CA ASN A 457 -18.59 -4.57 -11.40
C ASN A 457 -17.15 -4.54 -11.96
N SER A 458 -16.15 -4.12 -11.17
CA SER A 458 -14.74 -4.15 -11.57
C SER A 458 -14.21 -5.57 -11.81
N TYR A 459 -14.74 -6.57 -11.11
CA TYR A 459 -14.41 -7.99 -11.28
C TYR A 459 -15.66 -8.75 -11.75
N PRO A 460 -15.56 -9.72 -12.68
CA PRO A 460 -16.71 -10.48 -13.15
C PRO A 460 -17.26 -11.44 -12.09
N ILE A 461 -18.47 -11.16 -11.62
CA ILE A 461 -19.22 -12.02 -10.69
C ILE A 461 -20.13 -12.94 -11.52
N PRO A 462 -19.99 -14.28 -11.46
CA PRO A 462 -20.82 -15.20 -12.22
C PRO A 462 -22.32 -15.02 -11.93
N GLU A 463 -23.16 -15.07 -12.96
CA GLU A 463 -24.59 -14.72 -12.83
C GLU A 463 -25.35 -15.64 -11.85
N HIS A 464 -24.95 -16.91 -11.72
CA HIS A 464 -25.52 -17.82 -10.72
C HIS A 464 -25.16 -17.42 -9.28
N LYS A 465 -23.98 -16.83 -9.05
CA LYS A 465 -23.57 -16.31 -7.74
C LYS A 465 -24.35 -15.03 -7.40
N SER A 466 -24.47 -14.09 -8.34
CA SER A 466 -25.17 -12.83 -8.09
C SER A 466 -26.69 -13.01 -7.93
N ARG A 467 -27.33 -13.89 -8.72
CA ARG A 467 -28.78 -14.19 -8.57
C ARG A 467 -29.13 -14.85 -7.23
N ASN A 468 -28.21 -15.61 -6.63
CA ASN A 468 -28.44 -16.30 -5.36
C ASN A 468 -28.10 -15.46 -4.11
N ALA A 469 -27.32 -14.39 -4.27
CA ALA A 469 -26.85 -13.56 -3.15
C ALA A 469 -27.78 -12.36 -2.90
N SER A 470 -28.88 -12.56 -2.17
CA SER A 470 -29.88 -11.50 -1.91
C SER A 470 -29.35 -10.30 -1.11
N LYS A 471 -28.18 -10.42 -0.46
CA LYS A 471 -27.48 -9.31 0.23
C LYS A 471 -26.55 -8.53 -0.70
N LEU A 472 -26.29 -9.00 -1.92
CA LEU A 472 -25.30 -8.43 -2.83
C LEU A 472 -25.87 -7.23 -3.62
N VAL A 473 -25.13 -6.12 -3.60
CA VAL A 473 -25.37 -4.92 -4.39
C VAL A 473 -24.14 -4.66 -5.26
N VAL A 474 -24.32 -4.56 -6.58
CA VAL A 474 -23.24 -4.31 -7.54
C VAL A 474 -23.37 -2.91 -8.14
N LEU A 475 -22.41 -2.04 -7.84
CA LEU A 475 -22.31 -0.67 -8.35
C LEU A 475 -21.63 -0.68 -9.74
N ASP A 476 -22.10 0.19 -10.64
CA ASP A 476 -21.63 0.21 -12.03
C ASP A 476 -20.54 1.26 -12.28
N LEU A 477 -19.33 0.79 -12.61
CA LEU A 477 -18.18 1.62 -12.97
C LEU A 477 -18.15 2.03 -14.45
N SER A 478 -19.05 1.52 -15.30
CA SER A 478 -19.01 1.77 -16.75
C SER A 478 -19.06 3.25 -17.12
N PHE A 479 -19.72 4.10 -16.32
CA PHE A 479 -19.73 5.55 -16.52
C PHE A 479 -18.38 6.19 -16.15
N LEU A 480 -17.80 5.80 -15.01
CA LEU A 480 -16.50 6.28 -14.55
C LEU A 480 -15.38 5.90 -15.53
N LEU A 481 -15.39 4.66 -16.01
CA LEU A 481 -14.43 4.15 -16.98
C LEU A 481 -14.63 4.75 -18.38
N ALA A 482 -15.89 4.97 -18.82
CA ALA A 482 -16.17 5.69 -20.06
C ALA A 482 -15.65 7.13 -20.02
N GLU A 483 -15.97 7.90 -18.97
CA GLU A 483 -15.52 9.28 -18.84
C GLU A 483 -13.99 9.38 -18.70
N ALA A 484 -13.35 8.40 -18.04
CA ALA A 484 -11.89 8.26 -18.03
C ALA A 484 -11.33 8.03 -19.45
N ILE A 485 -11.85 7.05 -20.19
CA ILE A 485 -11.43 6.78 -21.58
C ILE A 485 -11.64 8.03 -22.46
N ARG A 486 -12.75 8.75 -22.29
CA ARG A 486 -13.05 10.01 -22.99
C ARG A 486 -11.99 11.07 -22.70
N ARG A 487 -11.67 11.33 -21.43
CA ARG A 487 -10.68 12.32 -21.00
C ARG A 487 -9.26 11.96 -21.46
N ASN A 488 -8.87 10.69 -21.29
CA ASN A 488 -7.57 10.15 -21.68
C ASN A 488 -7.33 10.21 -23.21
N HIS A 489 -8.40 10.17 -24.01
CA HIS A 489 -8.35 10.37 -25.46
C HIS A 489 -8.20 11.86 -25.85
N TYR A 490 -8.98 12.75 -25.23
CA TYR A 490 -8.95 14.20 -25.55
C TYR A 490 -7.83 14.99 -24.86
N GLY A 491 -7.10 14.39 -23.92
CA GLY A 491 -6.08 15.08 -23.12
C GLY A 491 -6.65 15.96 -22.01
N GLU A 492 -7.89 15.70 -21.60
CA GLU A 492 -8.55 16.42 -20.50
C GLU A 492 -8.07 15.93 -19.13
N SER A 493 -8.14 16.80 -18.12
CA SER A 493 -7.76 16.43 -16.75
C SER A 493 -8.71 15.37 -16.17
N MET A 494 -8.12 14.36 -15.52
CA MET A 494 -8.84 13.37 -14.71
C MET A 494 -9.29 13.90 -13.34
N SER A 495 -8.80 15.05 -12.88
CA SER A 495 -9.08 15.59 -11.54
C SER A 495 -10.56 15.60 -11.13
N PRO A 496 -11.54 15.92 -12.01
CA PRO A 496 -12.96 15.91 -11.65
C PRO A 496 -13.52 14.51 -11.30
N LEU A 497 -12.90 13.42 -11.75
CA LEU A 497 -13.33 12.05 -11.43
C LEU A 497 -13.04 11.65 -9.98
N PHE A 498 -12.12 12.37 -9.32
CA PHE A 498 -11.74 12.15 -7.93
C PHE A 498 -12.56 12.97 -6.94
N GLN A 499 -13.41 13.88 -7.41
CA GLN A 499 -14.16 14.79 -6.56
C GLN A 499 -15.48 14.17 -6.12
N HIS A 500 -15.80 14.28 -4.82
CA HIS A 500 -17.14 14.01 -4.34
C HIS A 500 -18.07 15.14 -4.82
N LEU A 501 -18.69 14.93 -5.99
CA LEU A 501 -19.82 15.74 -6.42
C LEU A 501 -20.88 15.72 -5.31
N MET A 502 -21.17 16.90 -4.77
CA MET A 502 -22.31 17.11 -3.89
C MET A 502 -23.52 17.31 -4.80
N ASP A 503 -24.18 16.20 -5.11
CA ASP A 503 -25.51 16.16 -5.73
C ASP A 503 -26.59 16.51 -4.68
#